data_AF-A0A5Y6PDA5-F1
#
_entry.id   AF-A0A5Y6PDA5-F1
#
_cell.length_a   1.000
_cell.length_b   1.000
_cell.length_c   1.000
_cell.angle_alpha   90.00
_cell.angle_beta   90.00
_cell.angle_gamma   90.00
#
_symmetry.space_group_name_H-M   'P 1'
#
loop_
_entity.id
_entity.type
_entity.pdbx_description
1 polymer ?
#
loop_
_entity_poly.entity_id
_entity_poly.type
_entity_poly.pdbx_seq_one_letter_code
_entity_poly.pdbx_strand_id
1 'polypeptide(L)'
;MKLHDIVCNELRINRSELGNILGVSKTTIDSWSDPSRMSKTTEIALKQMLENHRLKEIFEAQANAYRKFLKYANENSSIEISDTHRTLIDKIRYVLKEYNLNSLTAAKKLKISFEELDRIMLLVKYPNFDFLSHFIESFFISEKWLLEDFGKPFSRNFIESKNMESFTTEAKKYEQIYIIHCNDNSEYTKIIVKNNKDLFSIFDQDFCIGNFIMENQEQKGLFELYNFYNENQRNTTCYIFDKEDYQNIISGDYFIKNCLKKGKISYLLEDLFDLNSNSNFYQNCKFYKECVDILNKFIN
;
A
#
# COMPACT_ATOMS: atom_id res chain seq x y z
N MET A 1 -11.72 -17.55 -35.78
CA MET A 1 -11.06 -17.71 -34.47
C MET A 1 -11.97 -17.11 -33.41
N LYS A 2 -12.11 -17.71 -32.22
CA LYS A 2 -13.06 -17.23 -31.20
C LYS A 2 -12.49 -15.99 -30.50
N LEU A 3 -13.35 -15.10 -30.00
CA LEU A 3 -12.90 -13.79 -29.48
C LEU A 3 -11.86 -13.90 -28.34
N HIS A 4 -12.06 -14.83 -27.41
CA HIS A 4 -11.10 -15.07 -26.33
C HIS A 4 -9.76 -15.63 -26.84
N ASP A 5 -9.77 -16.42 -27.92
CA ASP A 5 -8.54 -16.91 -28.56
C ASP A 5 -7.80 -15.78 -29.30
N ILE A 6 -8.53 -14.86 -29.92
CA ILE A 6 -7.95 -13.64 -30.54
C ILE A 6 -7.28 -12.79 -29.47
N VAL A 7 -7.97 -12.53 -28.35
CA VAL A 7 -7.42 -11.77 -27.22
C VAL A 7 -6.14 -12.44 -26.69
N CYS A 8 -6.18 -13.75 -26.42
CA CYS A 8 -5.00 -14.49 -25.97
C CYS A 8 -3.82 -14.37 -26.94
N ASN A 9 -4.07 -14.54 -28.24
CA ASN A 9 -3.02 -14.50 -29.25
C ASN A 9 -2.40 -13.11 -29.42
N GLU A 10 -3.23 -12.07 -29.55
CA GLU A 10 -2.77 -10.68 -29.73
C GLU A 10 -1.99 -10.19 -28.51
N LEU A 11 -2.50 -10.46 -27.31
CA LEU A 11 -1.84 -10.06 -26.05
C LEU A 11 -0.69 -11.01 -25.64
N ARG A 12 -0.47 -12.11 -26.38
CA ARG A 12 0.50 -13.18 -26.06
C ARG A 12 0.34 -13.75 -24.65
N ILE A 13 -0.90 -13.93 -24.22
CA ILE A 13 -1.28 -14.51 -22.93
C ILE A 13 -2.00 -15.83 -23.12
N ASN A 14 -1.98 -16.69 -22.10
CA ASN A 14 -2.75 -17.91 -22.08
C ASN A 14 -4.14 -17.71 -21.44
N ARG A 15 -5.03 -18.69 -21.61
CA ARG A 15 -6.42 -18.60 -21.10
C ARG A 15 -6.51 -18.51 -19.57
N SER A 16 -5.52 -19.02 -18.84
CA SER A 16 -5.48 -18.89 -17.37
C SER A 16 -5.14 -17.46 -16.97
N GLU A 17 -4.20 -16.83 -17.67
CA GLU A 17 -3.84 -15.42 -17.49
C GLU A 17 -5.00 -14.49 -17.85
N LEU A 18 -5.70 -14.78 -18.96
CA LEU A 18 -6.93 -14.05 -19.31
C LEU A 18 -8.00 -14.17 -18.22
N GLY A 19 -8.15 -15.37 -17.64
CA GLY A 19 -9.04 -15.59 -16.49
C GLY A 19 -8.66 -14.73 -15.29
N ASN A 20 -7.38 -14.70 -14.92
CA ASN A 20 -6.88 -13.85 -13.83
C ASN A 20 -7.13 -12.36 -14.07
N ILE A 21 -6.92 -11.87 -15.31
CA ILE A 21 -7.16 -10.47 -15.69
C ILE A 21 -8.64 -10.10 -15.54
N LEU A 22 -9.54 -11.00 -15.92
CA LEU A 22 -10.99 -10.77 -15.89
C LEU A 22 -11.63 -11.15 -14.54
N GLY A 23 -10.86 -11.71 -13.60
CA GLY A 23 -11.38 -12.18 -12.31
C GLY A 23 -12.29 -13.41 -12.42
N VAL A 24 -12.07 -14.27 -13.43
CA VAL A 24 -12.87 -15.48 -13.66
C VAL A 24 -11.98 -16.72 -13.80
N SER A 25 -12.54 -17.90 -13.56
CA SER A 25 -11.80 -19.15 -13.70
C SER A 25 -11.44 -19.46 -15.16
N LYS A 26 -10.33 -20.16 -15.39
CA LYS A 26 -9.97 -20.70 -16.71
C LYS A 26 -11.10 -21.53 -17.34
N THR A 27 -11.81 -22.32 -16.54
CA THR A 27 -12.97 -23.12 -17.00
C THR A 27 -14.09 -22.24 -17.55
N THR A 28 -14.31 -21.05 -16.97
CA THR A 28 -15.25 -20.06 -17.50
C THR A 28 -14.79 -19.55 -18.86
N ILE A 29 -13.49 -19.24 -19.03
CA ILE A 29 -12.91 -18.84 -20.32
C ILE A 29 -13.08 -19.94 -21.38
N ASP A 30 -12.77 -21.20 -21.03
CA ASP A 30 -12.90 -22.34 -21.94
C ASP A 30 -14.34 -22.52 -22.41
N SER A 31 -15.33 -22.23 -21.55
CA SER A 31 -16.75 -22.29 -21.89
C SER A 31 -17.19 -21.25 -22.94
N TRP A 32 -16.47 -20.13 -23.08
CA TRP A 32 -16.71 -19.12 -24.11
C TRP A 32 -16.29 -19.57 -25.52
N SER A 33 -15.85 -20.82 -25.62
CA SER A 33 -15.86 -21.56 -26.87
C SER A 33 -17.24 -21.63 -27.52
N ASP A 34 -18.29 -21.56 -26.73
CA ASP A 34 -19.66 -21.37 -27.17
C ASP A 34 -20.04 -19.88 -27.03
N PRO A 35 -20.31 -19.17 -28.14
CA PRO A 35 -20.65 -17.75 -28.10
C PRO A 35 -21.88 -17.42 -27.24
N SER A 36 -22.82 -18.37 -27.09
CA SER A 36 -24.02 -18.17 -26.27
C SER A 36 -23.72 -18.08 -24.76
N ARG A 37 -22.55 -18.59 -24.34
CA ARG A 37 -22.09 -18.57 -22.94
C ARG A 37 -21.27 -17.33 -22.59
N MET A 38 -20.96 -16.48 -23.57
CA MET A 38 -20.29 -15.21 -23.34
C MET A 38 -21.33 -14.11 -23.17
N SER A 39 -21.27 -13.39 -22.05
CA SER A 39 -22.14 -12.23 -21.85
C SER A 39 -21.76 -11.10 -22.81
N LYS A 40 -22.74 -10.29 -23.23
CA LYS A 40 -22.49 -9.12 -24.09
C LYS A 40 -21.51 -8.12 -23.44
N THR A 41 -21.54 -8.00 -22.12
CA THR A 41 -20.60 -7.16 -21.36
C THR A 41 -19.17 -7.70 -21.45
N THR A 42 -19.01 -9.02 -21.31
CA THR A 42 -17.70 -9.70 -21.48
C THR A 42 -17.17 -9.52 -22.90
N GLU A 43 -18.03 -9.65 -23.91
CA GLU A 43 -17.66 -9.46 -25.30
C GLU A 43 -17.12 -8.04 -25.56
N ILE A 44 -17.81 -7.02 -25.03
CA ILE A 44 -17.36 -5.63 -25.12
C ILE A 44 -16.02 -5.44 -24.42
N ALA A 45 -15.84 -5.99 -23.21
CA ALA A 45 -14.59 -5.90 -22.48
C ALA A 45 -13.42 -6.52 -23.25
N LEU A 46 -13.60 -7.70 -23.85
CA LEU A 46 -12.58 -8.35 -24.68
C LEU A 46 -12.23 -7.51 -25.93
N LYS A 47 -13.23 -6.91 -26.59
CA LYS A 47 -13.00 -6.00 -27.72
C LYS A 47 -12.23 -4.74 -27.29
N GLN A 48 -12.54 -4.19 -26.12
CA GLN A 48 -11.79 -3.07 -25.55
C GLN A 48 -10.34 -3.46 -25.22
N MET A 49 -10.09 -4.67 -24.72
CA MET A 49 -8.71 -5.14 -24.50
C MET A 49 -7.89 -5.18 -25.79
N LEU A 50 -8.48 -5.65 -26.89
CA LEU A 50 -7.86 -5.65 -28.21
C LEU A 50 -7.61 -4.24 -28.73
N GLU A 51 -8.60 -3.37 -28.64
CA GLU A 51 -8.45 -1.98 -29.08
C GLU A 51 -7.41 -1.23 -28.26
N ASN A 52 -7.37 -1.46 -26.94
CA ASN A 52 -6.34 -0.90 -26.07
C ASN A 52 -4.94 -1.40 -26.42
N HIS A 53 -4.78 -2.69 -26.74
CA HIS A 53 -3.51 -3.23 -27.22
C HIS A 53 -3.06 -2.53 -28.50
N ARG A 54 -3.96 -2.42 -29.48
CA ARG A 54 -3.69 -1.75 -30.75
C ARG A 54 -3.32 -0.29 -30.56
N LEU A 55 -4.06 0.43 -29.71
CA LEU A 55 -3.75 1.83 -29.38
C LEU A 55 -2.38 1.95 -28.73
N LYS A 56 -2.04 1.05 -27.82
CA LYS A 56 -0.70 1.01 -27.20
C LYS A 56 0.40 0.81 -28.24
N GLU A 57 0.24 -0.12 -29.18
CA GLU A 57 1.20 -0.32 -30.26
C GLU A 57 1.34 0.92 -31.15
N ILE A 58 0.23 1.59 -31.47
CA ILE A 58 0.24 2.86 -32.22
C ILE A 58 0.97 3.94 -31.44
N PHE A 59 0.74 4.09 -30.14
CA PHE A 59 1.44 5.06 -29.30
C PHE A 59 2.92 4.75 -29.16
N GLU A 60 3.31 3.48 -29.01
CA GLU A 60 4.72 3.07 -28.99
C GLU A 60 5.39 3.36 -30.32
N ALA A 61 4.73 3.06 -31.45
CA ALA A 61 5.21 3.38 -32.78
C ALA A 61 5.35 4.91 -32.98
N GLN A 62 4.37 5.69 -32.53
CA GLN A 62 4.40 7.15 -32.59
C GLN A 62 5.51 7.72 -31.70
N ALA A 63 5.67 7.23 -30.47
CA ALA A 63 6.74 7.64 -29.56
C ALA A 63 8.11 7.30 -30.15
N ASN A 64 8.26 6.11 -30.76
CA ASN A 64 9.50 5.72 -31.44
C ASN A 64 9.76 6.56 -32.69
N ALA A 65 8.74 6.88 -33.49
CA ALA A 65 8.85 7.77 -34.64
C ALA A 65 9.23 9.18 -34.20
N TYR A 66 8.64 9.68 -33.12
CA TYR A 66 8.95 10.97 -32.53
C TYR A 66 10.37 11.01 -31.98
N ARG A 67 10.83 9.97 -31.25
CA ARG A 67 12.22 9.83 -30.81
C ARG A 67 13.21 9.82 -31.98
N LYS A 68 12.88 9.09 -33.07
CA LYS A 68 13.68 9.07 -34.30
C LYS A 68 13.71 10.44 -34.99
N PHE A 69 12.55 11.10 -35.09
CA PHE A 69 12.43 12.44 -35.65
C PHE A 69 13.22 13.45 -34.83
N LEU A 70 13.14 13.43 -33.50
CA LEU A 70 13.94 14.28 -32.63
C LEU A 70 15.45 14.01 -32.79
N LYS A 71 15.85 12.74 -32.97
CA LYS A 71 17.25 12.37 -33.22
C LYS A 71 17.75 12.90 -34.57
N TYR A 72 16.89 12.91 -35.61
CA TYR A 72 17.23 13.37 -36.95
C TYR A 72 17.17 14.90 -37.11
N ALA A 73 16.16 15.54 -36.51
CA ALA A 73 15.99 16.99 -36.56
C ALA A 73 17.11 17.76 -35.82
N ASN A 74 17.82 17.09 -34.92
CA ASN A 74 18.78 17.72 -34.00
C ASN A 74 20.20 17.15 -34.10
N GLU A 75 20.71 16.87 -35.30
CA GLU A 75 22.15 16.53 -35.51
C GLU A 75 23.15 17.59 -34.97
N ASN A 76 22.68 18.72 -34.42
CA ASN A 76 23.51 19.73 -33.74
C ASN A 76 23.15 20.02 -32.26
N SER A 77 22.26 19.27 -31.60
CA SER A 77 22.12 19.36 -30.14
C SER A 77 21.49 18.11 -29.52
N SER A 78 22.24 17.46 -28.64
CA SER A 78 21.77 16.34 -27.82
C SER A 78 20.78 16.84 -26.76
N ILE A 79 19.48 16.85 -27.07
CA ILE A 79 18.46 16.91 -26.02
C ILE A 79 18.35 15.50 -25.44
N GLU A 80 19.28 15.16 -24.55
CA GLU A 80 19.13 14.01 -23.67
C GLU A 80 17.90 14.29 -22.77
N ILE A 81 17.00 13.30 -22.66
CA ILE A 81 15.95 13.34 -21.64
C ILE A 81 16.68 13.53 -20.30
N SER A 82 16.40 14.64 -19.62
CA SER A 82 17.12 14.97 -18.39
C SER A 82 16.99 13.83 -17.39
N ASP A 83 18.09 13.53 -16.69
CA ASP A 83 18.08 12.52 -15.63
C ASP A 83 17.01 12.82 -14.58
N THR A 84 16.77 14.11 -14.30
CA THR A 84 15.67 14.58 -13.45
C THR A 84 14.30 14.07 -13.91
N HIS A 85 14.00 14.13 -15.21
CA HIS A 85 12.73 13.64 -15.73
C HIS A 85 12.62 12.12 -15.58
N ARG A 86 13.71 11.38 -15.85
CA ARG A 86 13.73 9.91 -15.69
C ARG A 86 13.48 9.52 -14.23
N THR A 87 14.22 10.11 -13.31
CA THR A 87 14.09 9.87 -11.86
C THR A 87 12.68 10.17 -11.38
N LEU A 88 12.08 11.29 -11.80
CA LEU A 88 10.70 11.63 -11.43
C LEU A 88 9.70 10.56 -11.91
N ILE A 89 9.81 10.12 -13.17
CA ILE A 89 8.93 9.07 -13.70
C ILE A 89 9.16 7.73 -13.00
N ASP A 90 10.40 7.39 -12.64
CA ASP A 90 10.69 6.17 -11.89
C ASP A 90 10.08 6.18 -10.48
N LYS A 91 10.09 7.34 -9.80
CA LYS A 91 9.36 7.53 -8.53
C LYS A 91 7.85 7.34 -8.69
N ILE A 92 7.26 7.92 -9.75
CA ILE A 92 5.83 7.76 -10.04
C ILE A 92 5.52 6.28 -10.29
N ARG A 93 6.32 5.58 -11.11
CA ARG A 93 6.18 4.14 -11.37
C ARG A 93 6.28 3.31 -10.10
N TYR A 94 7.23 3.64 -9.21
CA TYR A 94 7.38 3.00 -7.93
C TYR A 94 6.10 3.08 -7.10
N VAL A 95 5.53 4.28 -6.95
CA VAL A 95 4.27 4.49 -6.23
C VAL A 95 3.12 3.71 -6.88
N LEU A 96 2.99 3.74 -8.21
CA LEU A 96 1.93 2.98 -8.89
C LEU A 96 2.07 1.46 -8.68
N LYS A 97 3.31 0.96 -8.66
CA LYS A 97 3.61 -0.45 -8.34
C LYS A 97 3.21 -0.80 -6.91
N GLU A 98 3.52 0.06 -5.94
CA GLU A 98 3.11 -0.13 -4.55
C GLU A 98 1.58 -0.12 -4.40
N TYR A 99 0.85 0.69 -5.16
CA TYR A 99 -0.61 0.62 -5.18
C TYR A 99 -1.18 -0.56 -6.00
N ASN A 100 -0.33 -1.37 -6.62
CA ASN A 100 -0.70 -2.46 -7.54
C ASN A 100 -1.64 -1.98 -8.67
N LEU A 101 -1.33 -0.80 -9.24
CA LEU A 101 -2.12 -0.18 -10.30
C LEU A 101 -1.44 -0.34 -11.65
N ASN A 102 -2.23 -0.72 -12.65
CA ASN A 102 -1.84 -0.53 -14.05
C ASN A 102 -2.19 0.90 -14.50
N SER A 103 -1.67 1.31 -15.66
CA SER A 103 -1.87 2.65 -16.22
C SER A 103 -3.36 3.04 -16.35
N LEU A 104 -4.26 2.13 -16.70
CA LEU A 104 -5.70 2.45 -16.81
C LEU A 104 -6.31 2.77 -15.44
N THR A 105 -6.05 1.92 -14.44
CA THR A 105 -6.55 2.10 -13.07
C THR A 105 -5.90 3.30 -12.38
N ALA A 106 -4.62 3.58 -12.66
CA ALA A 106 -3.92 4.76 -12.17
C ALA A 106 -4.51 6.04 -12.76
N ALA A 107 -4.75 6.10 -14.08
CA ALA A 107 -5.37 7.25 -14.73
C ALA A 107 -6.78 7.51 -14.16
N LYS A 108 -7.57 6.46 -13.94
CA LYS A 108 -8.88 6.57 -13.29
C LYS A 108 -8.79 7.14 -11.86
N LYS A 109 -7.84 6.68 -11.05
CA LYS A 109 -7.64 7.19 -9.68
C LYS A 109 -7.18 8.65 -9.67
N LEU A 110 -6.30 9.01 -10.60
CA LEU A 110 -5.81 10.36 -10.83
C LEU A 110 -6.82 11.28 -11.55
N LYS A 111 -7.95 10.74 -12.00
CA LYS A 111 -9.00 11.47 -12.74
C LYS A 111 -8.45 12.21 -13.98
N ILE A 112 -7.47 11.61 -14.66
CA ILE A 112 -6.91 12.09 -15.93
C ILE A 112 -7.19 11.09 -17.05
N SER A 113 -6.96 11.49 -18.30
CA SER A 113 -7.10 10.55 -19.41
C SER A 113 -5.99 9.49 -19.37
N PHE A 114 -6.32 8.28 -19.80
CA PHE A 114 -5.34 7.21 -19.95
C PHE A 114 -4.21 7.62 -20.90
N GLU A 115 -4.53 8.29 -22.01
CA GLU A 115 -3.56 8.83 -22.97
C GLU A 115 -2.58 9.81 -22.31
N GLU A 116 -3.08 10.72 -21.45
CA GLU A 116 -2.24 11.68 -20.77
C GLU A 116 -1.23 11.00 -19.85
N LEU A 117 -1.69 10.04 -19.04
CA LEU A 117 -0.81 9.27 -18.17
C LEU A 117 0.21 8.47 -18.99
N ASP A 118 -0.21 7.84 -20.09
CA ASP A 118 0.67 7.01 -20.91
C ASP A 118 1.78 7.84 -21.57
N ARG A 119 1.46 9.05 -22.06
CA ARG A 119 2.47 9.98 -22.60
C ARG A 119 3.49 10.43 -21.55
N ILE A 120 3.05 10.65 -20.30
CA ILE A 120 3.94 10.96 -19.18
C ILE A 120 4.85 9.75 -18.89
N MET A 121 4.28 8.55 -18.79
CA MET A 121 5.02 7.32 -18.53
C MET A 121 6.01 6.95 -19.62
N LEU A 122 5.74 7.30 -20.87
CA LEU A 122 6.63 7.06 -22.02
C LEU A 122 7.72 8.13 -22.19
N LEU A 123 7.81 9.09 -21.26
CA LEU A 123 8.71 10.25 -21.30
C LEU A 123 8.47 11.14 -22.55
N VAL A 124 7.26 11.10 -23.11
CA VAL A 124 6.86 11.92 -24.28
C VAL A 124 6.35 13.29 -23.83
N LYS A 125 5.73 13.37 -22.64
CA LYS A 125 5.22 14.60 -22.03
C LYS A 125 5.79 14.76 -20.64
N TYR A 126 6.26 15.96 -20.29
CA TYR A 126 6.62 16.29 -18.92
C TYR A 126 5.36 16.39 -18.04
N PRO A 127 5.37 15.82 -16.82
CA PRO A 127 4.30 16.08 -15.86
C PRO A 127 4.32 17.56 -15.46
N ASN A 128 3.18 18.24 -15.52
CA ASN A 128 3.05 19.61 -15.03
C ASN A 128 2.81 19.62 -13.52
N PHE A 129 2.93 20.80 -12.89
CA PHE A 129 2.74 20.93 -11.44
C PHE A 129 1.34 20.50 -10.97
N ASP A 130 0.30 20.77 -11.76
CA ASP A 130 -1.07 20.33 -11.44
C ASP A 130 -1.16 18.80 -11.34
N PHE A 131 -0.57 18.09 -12.31
CA PHE A 131 -0.48 16.63 -12.27
C PHE A 131 0.29 16.16 -11.03
N LEU A 132 1.44 16.78 -10.72
CA LEU A 132 2.28 16.38 -9.59
C LEU A 132 1.58 16.59 -8.25
N SER A 133 0.95 17.75 -8.04
CA SER A 133 0.15 18.02 -6.85
C SER A 133 -1.03 17.05 -6.74
N HIS A 134 -1.73 16.76 -7.84
CA HIS A 134 -2.82 15.80 -7.83
C HIS A 134 -2.36 14.37 -7.54
N PHE A 135 -1.18 14.00 -8.05
CA PHE A 135 -0.54 12.72 -7.78
C PHE A 135 -0.17 12.58 -6.30
N ILE A 136 0.47 13.61 -5.74
CA ILE A 136 0.83 13.70 -4.32
C ILE A 136 -0.38 13.48 -3.42
N GLU A 137 -1.49 14.16 -3.71
CA GLU A 137 -2.72 14.04 -2.91
C GLU A 137 -3.45 12.71 -3.12
N SER A 138 -3.54 12.23 -4.37
CA SER A 138 -4.26 10.99 -4.70
C SER A 138 -3.64 9.73 -4.08
N PHE A 139 -2.31 9.75 -3.93
CA PHE A 139 -1.52 8.66 -3.36
C PHE A 139 -0.97 8.95 -1.97
N PHE A 140 -1.31 10.11 -1.39
CA PHE A 140 -0.88 10.53 -0.06
C PHE A 140 0.64 10.37 0.16
N ILE A 141 1.45 10.79 -0.81
CA ILE A 141 2.91 10.68 -0.77
C ILE A 141 3.58 11.99 -0.37
N SER A 142 4.80 11.92 0.14
CA SER A 142 5.61 13.10 0.49
C SER A 142 6.00 13.92 -0.73
N GLU A 143 5.62 15.20 -0.73
CA GLU A 143 6.01 16.18 -1.75
C GLU A 143 7.54 16.37 -1.79
N LYS A 144 8.17 16.51 -0.62
CA LYS A 144 9.62 16.63 -0.49
C LYS A 144 10.36 15.43 -1.07
N TRP A 145 9.82 14.23 -0.88
CA TRP A 145 10.43 13.03 -1.46
C TRP A 145 10.31 13.05 -2.99
N LEU A 146 9.14 13.42 -3.52
CA LEU A 146 8.91 13.42 -4.96
C LEU A 146 9.75 14.48 -5.67
N LEU A 147 9.76 15.71 -5.15
CA LEU A 147 10.31 16.89 -5.83
C LEU A 147 11.74 17.25 -5.41
N GLU A 148 12.14 16.95 -4.17
CA GLU A 148 13.42 17.40 -3.59
C GLU A 148 14.36 16.23 -3.24
N ASP A 149 13.97 14.98 -3.55
CA ASP A 149 14.73 13.77 -3.15
C ASP A 149 14.95 13.65 -1.63
N PHE A 150 14.07 14.26 -0.83
CA PHE A 150 14.21 14.31 0.63
C PHE A 150 13.12 13.50 1.37
N GLY A 151 13.56 12.63 2.27
CA GLY A 151 12.68 11.83 3.11
C GLY A 151 12.20 10.55 2.41
N LYS A 152 10.95 10.15 2.67
CA LYS A 152 10.40 8.85 2.29
C LYS A 152 9.04 9.02 1.60
N PRO A 153 8.68 8.15 0.64
CA PRO A 153 7.46 8.31 -0.17
C PRO A 153 6.20 8.30 0.69
N PHE A 154 6.07 7.36 1.63
CA PHE A 154 4.85 7.13 2.41
C PHE A 154 4.94 7.63 3.86
N SER A 155 5.79 8.63 4.13
CA SER A 155 5.96 9.20 5.47
C SER A 155 4.98 10.33 5.81
N ARG A 156 3.96 10.59 4.98
CA ARG A 156 2.93 11.58 5.34
C ARG A 156 2.12 11.06 6.52
N ASN A 157 1.84 11.96 7.45
CA ASN A 157 1.03 11.68 8.63
C ASN A 157 -0.21 12.56 8.61
N PHE A 158 -1.39 11.96 8.84
CA PHE A 158 -2.65 12.69 9.03
C PHE A 158 -3.11 12.70 10.50
N ILE A 159 -2.39 12.07 11.41
CA ILE A 159 -2.69 12.09 12.84
C ILE A 159 -2.34 13.48 13.38
N GLU A 160 -3.29 14.11 14.05
CA GLU A 160 -3.12 15.47 14.59
C GLU A 160 -2.62 15.46 16.04
N SER A 161 -3.00 14.42 16.79
CA SER A 161 -2.65 14.23 18.19
C SER A 161 -1.14 14.04 18.40
N LYS A 162 -0.62 14.71 19.43
CA LYS A 162 0.81 14.67 19.80
C LYS A 162 1.09 13.82 21.03
N ASN A 163 0.05 13.32 21.70
CA ASN A 163 0.15 12.52 22.91
C ASN A 163 -0.97 11.48 22.94
N MET A 164 -0.79 10.48 23.80
CA MET A 164 -1.69 9.33 23.85
C MET A 164 -3.11 9.67 24.28
N GLU A 165 -3.30 10.63 25.19
CA GLU A 165 -4.60 11.05 25.69
C GLU A 165 -5.48 11.63 24.56
N SER A 166 -4.93 12.62 23.83
CA SER A 166 -5.61 13.21 22.67
C SER A 166 -5.81 12.17 21.56
N PHE A 167 -4.81 11.33 21.31
CA PHE A 167 -4.87 10.31 20.28
C PHE A 167 -5.93 9.25 20.55
N THR A 168 -6.14 8.84 21.81
CA THR A 168 -7.17 7.87 22.20
C THR A 168 -8.57 8.32 21.81
N THR A 169 -8.84 9.63 21.91
CA THR A 169 -10.12 10.20 21.46
C THR A 169 -10.18 10.35 19.94
N GLU A 170 -9.09 10.79 19.31
CA GLU A 170 -8.99 10.92 17.85
C GLU A 170 -9.18 9.57 17.15
N ALA A 171 -8.63 8.50 17.72
CA ALA A 171 -8.60 7.16 17.14
C ALA A 171 -9.98 6.57 16.86
N LYS A 172 -11.00 7.02 17.62
CA LYS A 172 -12.42 6.66 17.42
C LYS A 172 -12.97 7.09 16.06
N LYS A 173 -12.31 8.05 15.37
CA LYS A 173 -12.68 8.51 14.02
C LYS A 173 -12.16 7.59 12.91
N TYR A 174 -11.20 6.73 13.20
CA TYR A 174 -10.54 5.89 12.20
C TYR A 174 -11.28 4.58 11.98
N GLU A 175 -11.23 4.10 10.74
CA GLU A 175 -11.93 2.89 10.31
C GLU A 175 -11.36 1.65 10.99
N GLN A 176 -10.03 1.59 11.08
CA GLN A 176 -9.31 0.46 11.66
C GLN A 176 -8.02 0.95 12.34
N ILE A 177 -7.68 0.32 13.45
CA ILE A 177 -6.48 0.52 14.23
C ILE A 177 -5.71 -0.80 14.25
N TYR A 178 -4.39 -0.72 14.15
CA TYR A 178 -3.48 -1.84 14.27
C TYR A 178 -2.45 -1.52 15.35
N ILE A 179 -2.35 -2.39 16.36
CA ILE A 179 -1.21 -2.40 17.27
C ILE A 179 -0.23 -3.43 16.71
N ILE A 180 0.96 -3.00 16.30
CA ILE A 180 1.94 -3.87 15.67
C ILE A 180 3.15 -4.08 16.57
N HIS A 181 3.66 -5.30 16.58
CA HIS A 181 4.79 -5.71 17.41
C HIS A 181 5.75 -6.61 16.63
N CYS A 182 7.04 -6.58 16.99
CA CYS A 182 8.05 -7.43 16.38
C CYS A 182 8.22 -8.72 17.19
N ASN A 183 8.15 -9.88 16.52
CA ASN A 183 8.10 -11.20 17.16
C ASN A 183 9.29 -11.51 18.09
N ASP A 184 10.47 -10.99 17.76
CA ASP A 184 11.67 -11.17 18.57
C ASP A 184 11.81 -10.15 19.72
N ASN A 185 10.81 -9.27 19.90
CA ASN A 185 10.81 -8.16 20.85
C ASN A 185 11.99 -7.19 20.66
N SER A 186 12.63 -7.16 19.49
CA SER A 186 13.81 -6.31 19.24
C SER A 186 13.47 -4.88 18.84
N GLU A 187 12.19 -4.59 18.58
CA GLU A 187 11.70 -3.30 18.12
C GLU A 187 10.54 -2.83 18.98
N TYR A 188 10.29 -1.52 18.98
CA TYR A 188 9.17 -0.92 19.73
C TYR A 188 7.82 -1.37 19.18
N THR A 189 6.81 -1.41 20.04
CA THR A 189 5.42 -1.57 19.61
C THR A 189 4.92 -0.23 19.05
N LYS A 190 4.16 -0.26 17.96
CA LYS A 190 3.63 0.93 17.27
C LYS A 190 2.14 0.83 17.05
N ILE A 191 1.49 1.98 16.91
CA ILE A 191 0.07 2.07 16.53
C ILE A 191 -0.04 2.63 15.12
N ILE A 192 -0.82 1.95 14.29
CA ILE A 192 -1.12 2.35 12.91
C ILE A 192 -2.62 2.53 12.79
N VAL A 193 -3.05 3.59 12.10
CA VAL A 193 -4.46 3.85 11.85
C VAL A 193 -4.74 3.86 10.35
N LYS A 194 -5.93 3.39 9.99
CA LYS A 194 -6.49 3.47 8.64
C LYS A 194 -7.71 4.38 8.67
N ASN A 195 -7.74 5.38 7.79
CA ASN A 195 -8.92 6.22 7.60
C ASN A 195 -9.88 5.66 6.53
N ASN A 196 -11.06 6.27 6.43
CA ASN A 196 -12.11 5.90 5.48
C ASN A 196 -11.73 6.06 3.98
N LYS A 197 -10.60 6.70 3.67
CA LYS A 197 -10.06 6.84 2.31
C LYS A 197 -9.00 5.78 2.01
N ASP A 198 -8.87 4.75 2.86
CA ASP A 198 -7.86 3.69 2.72
C ASP A 198 -6.41 4.23 2.78
N LEU A 199 -6.21 5.32 3.52
CA LEU A 199 -4.90 5.88 3.84
C LEU A 199 -4.45 5.44 5.23
N PHE A 200 -3.13 5.37 5.41
CA PHE A 200 -2.51 4.86 6.63
C PHE A 200 -1.58 5.91 7.25
N SER A 201 -1.44 5.87 8.57
CA SER A 201 -0.48 6.70 9.31
C SER A 201 -0.06 5.98 10.58
N ILE A 202 1.17 6.27 11.03
CA ILE A 202 1.76 5.71 12.25
C ILE A 202 1.71 6.80 13.32
N PHE A 203 1.21 6.45 14.50
CA PHE A 203 1.23 7.34 15.64
C PHE A 203 2.67 7.55 16.12
N ASP A 204 3.05 8.81 16.33
CA ASP A 204 4.42 9.22 16.65
C ASP A 204 4.74 9.04 18.15
N GLN A 205 4.60 7.80 18.62
CA GLN A 205 5.00 7.37 19.96
C GLN A 205 5.50 5.92 19.88
N ASP A 206 6.63 5.67 20.55
CA ASP A 206 7.20 4.34 20.73
C ASP A 206 6.72 3.71 22.04
N PHE A 207 6.30 2.45 21.97
CA PHE A 207 5.94 1.68 23.15
C PHE A 207 6.97 0.56 23.36
N CYS A 208 7.86 0.78 24.32
CA CYS A 208 8.91 -0.17 24.70
C CYS A 208 8.31 -1.32 25.51
N ILE A 209 7.79 -2.32 24.79
CA ILE A 209 7.21 -3.52 25.38
C ILE A 209 8.03 -4.70 24.86
N GLY A 210 8.63 -5.49 25.74
CA GLY A 210 9.44 -6.63 25.34
C GLY A 210 9.98 -7.45 26.50
N ASN A 211 10.84 -8.41 26.19
CA ASN A 211 11.39 -9.36 27.17
C ASN A 211 12.61 -8.79 27.92
N PHE A 212 12.42 -7.69 28.63
CA PHE A 212 13.41 -7.02 29.47
C PHE A 212 12.71 -6.43 30.71
N ILE A 213 13.48 -5.98 31.71
CA ILE A 213 12.92 -5.35 32.91
C ILE A 213 12.35 -3.98 32.52
N MET A 214 11.03 -3.86 32.49
CA MET A 214 10.36 -2.59 32.23
C MET A 214 10.46 -1.68 33.45
N GLU A 215 11.03 -0.49 33.31
CA GLU A 215 11.12 0.52 34.35
C GLU A 215 9.95 1.53 34.23
N ASN A 216 9.95 2.58 35.04
CA ASN A 216 8.81 3.48 35.24
C ASN A 216 8.19 4.01 33.93
N GLN A 217 9.00 4.34 32.91
CA GLN A 217 8.50 4.87 31.64
C GLN A 217 7.87 3.78 30.77
N GLU A 218 8.51 2.61 30.69
CA GLU A 218 8.01 1.47 29.93
C GLU A 218 6.73 0.91 30.54
N GLN A 219 6.67 0.83 31.87
CA GLN A 219 5.47 0.44 32.60
C GLN A 219 4.30 1.40 32.33
N LYS A 220 4.57 2.71 32.34
CA LYS A 220 3.55 3.72 32.00
C LYS A 220 3.10 3.59 30.55
N GLY A 221 4.03 3.39 29.61
CA GLY A 221 3.72 3.17 28.20
C GLY A 221 2.86 1.92 27.97
N LEU A 222 3.15 0.83 28.66
CA LEU A 222 2.32 -0.39 28.64
C LEU A 222 0.89 -0.10 29.14
N PHE A 223 0.76 0.63 30.25
CA PHE A 223 -0.55 1.00 30.80
C PHE A 223 -1.33 1.96 29.89
N GLU A 224 -0.66 2.94 29.28
CA GLU A 224 -1.25 3.82 28.28
C GLU A 224 -1.77 3.04 27.05
N LEU A 225 -1.00 2.08 26.56
CA LEU A 225 -1.39 1.24 25.43
C LEU A 225 -2.57 0.31 25.79
N TYR A 226 -2.59 -0.23 27.01
CA TYR A 226 -3.72 -1.00 27.55
C TYR A 226 -5.01 -0.17 27.60
N ASN A 227 -4.96 1.06 28.14
CA ASN A 227 -6.13 1.93 28.22
C ASN A 227 -6.64 2.29 26.82
N PHE A 228 -5.72 2.59 25.91
CA PHE A 228 -6.06 2.87 24.52
C PHE A 228 -6.77 1.71 23.82
N TYR A 229 -6.22 0.50 23.99
CA TYR A 229 -6.82 -0.70 23.41
C TYR A 229 -8.24 -0.90 23.94
N ASN A 230 -8.45 -0.78 25.26
CA ASN A 230 -9.78 -0.94 25.85
C ASN A 230 -10.78 0.11 25.38
N GLU A 231 -10.36 1.36 25.21
CA GLU A 231 -11.23 2.42 24.68
C GLU A 231 -11.56 2.26 23.19
N ASN A 232 -10.74 1.54 22.43
CA ASN A 232 -10.84 1.38 20.98
C ASN A 232 -10.91 -0.09 20.55
N GLN A 233 -11.36 -0.99 21.44
CA GLN A 233 -11.25 -2.44 21.24
C GLN A 233 -11.98 -2.90 19.96
N ARG A 234 -13.13 -2.29 19.65
CA ARG A 234 -14.00 -2.70 18.54
C ARG A 234 -13.38 -2.58 17.15
N ASN A 235 -12.45 -1.64 16.97
CA ASN A 235 -11.80 -1.38 15.68
C ASN A 235 -10.27 -1.57 15.77
N THR A 236 -9.77 -2.23 16.82
CA THR A 236 -8.35 -2.51 17.00
C THR A 236 -8.04 -3.97 16.72
N THR A 237 -6.91 -4.22 16.06
CA THR A 237 -6.38 -5.57 15.85
C THR A 237 -4.91 -5.59 16.20
N CYS A 238 -4.45 -6.62 16.89
CA CYS A 238 -3.04 -6.75 17.25
C CYS A 238 -2.33 -7.66 16.25
N TYR A 239 -1.23 -7.18 15.67
CA TYR A 239 -0.40 -7.95 14.74
C TYR A 239 1.02 -8.12 15.24
N ILE A 240 1.59 -9.27 14.88
CA ILE A 240 2.99 -9.60 15.07
C ILE A 240 3.66 -9.80 13.71
N PHE A 241 4.88 -9.30 13.58
CA PHE A 241 5.68 -9.34 12.37
C PHE A 241 7.09 -9.87 12.68
N ASP A 242 7.70 -10.52 11.69
CA ASP A 242 9.13 -10.76 11.72
C ASP A 242 9.88 -9.44 11.44
N LYS A 243 11.13 -9.34 11.90
CA LYS A 243 11.89 -8.09 11.93
C LYS A 243 11.96 -7.35 10.59
N GLU A 244 12.21 -8.07 9.50
CA GLU A 244 12.30 -7.48 8.17
C GLU A 244 10.98 -6.84 7.73
N ASP A 245 9.86 -7.54 7.93
CA ASP A 245 8.54 -7.04 7.57
C ASP A 245 8.10 -5.88 8.47
N TYR A 246 8.44 -5.94 9.75
CA TYR A 246 8.25 -4.83 10.69
C TYR A 246 8.99 -3.56 10.21
N GLN A 247 10.27 -3.70 9.87
CA GLN A 247 11.10 -2.59 9.38
C GLN A 247 10.55 -1.99 8.08
N ASN A 248 10.04 -2.83 7.17
CA ASN A 248 9.40 -2.35 5.96
C ASN A 248 8.17 -1.47 6.25
N ILE A 249 7.40 -1.77 7.30
CA ILE A 249 6.25 -0.95 7.72
C ILE A 249 6.71 0.42 8.23
N ILE A 250 7.70 0.45 9.13
CA ILE A 250 8.10 1.70 9.79
C ILE A 250 9.03 2.58 8.95
N SER A 251 9.69 2.02 7.93
CA SER A 251 10.63 2.75 7.06
C SER A 251 10.03 3.95 6.32
N GLY A 252 8.72 3.90 6.03
CA GLY A 252 8.05 4.83 5.13
C GLY A 252 8.42 4.68 3.65
N ASP A 253 9.29 3.71 3.30
CA ASP A 253 9.64 3.40 1.92
C ASP A 253 8.51 2.66 1.21
N TYR A 254 7.80 1.79 1.92
CA TYR A 254 6.76 0.92 1.35
C TYR A 254 5.35 1.35 1.74
N PHE A 255 4.37 1.02 0.90
CA PHE A 255 2.98 1.32 1.21
C PHE A 255 2.46 0.40 2.31
N ILE A 256 2.14 0.97 3.49
CA ILE A 256 1.77 0.25 4.72
C ILE A 256 0.72 -0.84 4.47
N LYS A 257 -0.29 -0.58 3.63
CA LYS A 257 -1.34 -1.55 3.30
C LYS A 257 -0.79 -2.88 2.78
N ASN A 258 0.27 -2.85 1.98
CA ASN A 258 0.86 -4.07 1.45
C ASN A 258 1.66 -4.81 2.50
N CYS A 259 2.41 -4.07 3.33
CA CYS A 259 3.20 -4.65 4.40
C CYS A 259 2.31 -5.35 5.44
N LEU A 260 1.17 -4.75 5.80
CA LEU A 260 0.23 -5.32 6.76
C LEU A 260 -0.34 -6.68 6.34
N LYS A 261 -0.37 -7.02 5.04
CA LYS A 261 -0.85 -8.33 4.56
C LYS A 261 0.00 -9.51 5.04
N LYS A 262 1.22 -9.26 5.48
CA LYS A 262 2.14 -10.28 5.99
C LYS A 262 2.00 -10.51 7.50
N GLY A 263 1.22 -9.68 8.18
CA GLY A 263 1.04 -9.73 9.63
C GLY A 263 0.29 -10.98 10.07
N LYS A 264 0.66 -11.50 11.25
CA LYS A 264 -0.08 -12.56 11.92
C LYS A 264 -0.82 -11.96 13.11
N ILE A 265 -2.02 -12.44 13.40
CA ILE A 265 -2.76 -12.02 14.61
C ILE A 265 -1.94 -12.36 15.86
N SER A 266 -1.79 -11.36 16.73
CA SER A 266 -1.09 -11.49 18.01
C SER A 266 -2.09 -11.76 19.12
N TYR A 267 -2.48 -13.03 19.26
CA TYR A 267 -3.34 -13.47 20.37
C TYR A 267 -2.72 -13.18 21.74
N LEU A 268 -1.39 -13.17 21.82
CA LEU A 268 -0.66 -12.81 23.05
C LEU A 268 -0.96 -11.37 23.49
N LEU A 269 -0.96 -10.40 22.57
CA LEU A 269 -1.24 -9.01 22.88
C LEU A 269 -2.72 -8.78 23.15
N GLU A 270 -3.61 -9.43 22.39
CA GLU A 270 -5.06 -9.38 22.63
C GLU A 270 -5.40 -9.92 24.03
N ASP A 271 -4.94 -11.13 24.37
CA ASP A 271 -5.16 -11.71 25.70
C ASP A 271 -4.52 -10.85 26.81
N LEU A 272 -3.36 -10.24 26.55
CA LEU A 272 -2.69 -9.37 27.52
C LEU A 272 -3.55 -8.14 27.82
N PHE A 273 -4.07 -7.48 26.79
CA PHE A 273 -4.88 -6.27 26.97
C PHE A 273 -6.30 -6.56 27.42
N ASP A 274 -6.86 -7.73 27.10
CA ASP A 274 -8.12 -8.22 27.66
C ASP A 274 -7.97 -8.72 29.12
N LEU A 275 -6.75 -8.76 29.65
CA LEU A 275 -6.39 -9.36 30.96
C LEU A 275 -6.95 -10.78 31.13
N ASN A 276 -6.92 -11.55 30.04
CA ASN A 276 -7.49 -12.89 30.01
C ASN A 276 -6.59 -13.86 30.80
N SER A 277 -6.96 -14.10 32.05
CA SER A 277 -6.24 -14.99 32.97
C SER A 277 -6.41 -16.49 32.67
N ASN A 278 -7.30 -16.85 31.74
CA ASN A 278 -7.63 -18.24 31.43
C ASN A 278 -6.76 -18.89 30.35
N SER A 279 -5.74 -18.20 29.83
CA SER A 279 -4.82 -18.78 28.87
C SER A 279 -3.80 -19.68 29.59
N ASN A 280 -4.18 -20.94 29.86
CA ASN A 280 -3.22 -22.02 30.18
C ASN A 280 -2.03 -22.06 29.18
N PHE A 281 -2.22 -21.48 28.00
CA PHE A 281 -1.21 -21.26 26.96
C PHE A 281 -0.02 -20.37 27.38
N TYR A 282 -0.24 -19.32 28.18
CA TYR A 282 0.79 -18.34 28.54
C TYR A 282 1.24 -18.44 30.00
N GLN A 283 0.79 -19.47 30.73
CA GLN A 283 1.20 -19.73 32.12
C GLN A 283 2.71 -19.89 32.32
N ASN A 284 3.49 -20.18 31.28
CA ASN A 284 4.96 -20.23 31.36
C ASN A 284 5.65 -19.08 30.61
N CYS A 285 4.89 -18.15 30.02
CA CYS A 285 5.45 -16.98 29.37
C CYS A 285 5.81 -15.93 30.43
N LYS A 286 7.10 -15.79 30.72
CA LYS A 286 7.62 -14.80 31.69
C LYS A 286 7.17 -13.38 31.33
N PHE A 287 7.32 -13.02 30.05
CA PHE A 287 6.92 -11.72 29.52
C PHE A 287 5.45 -11.39 29.81
N TYR A 288 4.53 -12.31 29.49
CA TYR A 288 3.09 -12.11 29.72
C TYR A 288 2.78 -11.85 31.19
N LYS A 289 3.33 -12.68 32.09
CA LYS A 289 3.13 -12.52 33.54
C LYS A 289 3.63 -11.18 34.05
N GLU A 290 4.82 -10.78 33.63
CA GLU A 290 5.42 -9.51 34.03
C GLU A 290 4.55 -8.32 33.57
N CYS A 291 4.08 -8.34 32.33
CA CYS A 291 3.16 -7.32 31.82
C CYS A 291 1.83 -7.28 32.62
N VAL A 292 1.23 -8.45 32.91
CA VAL A 292 -0.01 -8.53 33.71
C VAL A 292 0.21 -8.00 35.14
N ASP A 293 1.32 -8.36 35.77
CA ASP A 293 1.67 -7.88 37.12
C ASP A 293 1.87 -6.36 37.13
N ILE A 294 2.48 -5.79 36.08
CA ILE A 294 2.61 -4.35 35.90
C ILE A 294 1.22 -3.72 35.76
N LEU A 295 0.39 -4.19 34.83
CA LEU A 295 -0.95 -3.64 34.59
C LEU A 295 -1.81 -3.67 35.86
N ASN A 296 -1.77 -4.78 36.60
CA ASN A 296 -2.49 -4.91 37.88
C ASN A 296 -2.04 -3.89 38.94
N LYS A 297 -0.81 -3.38 38.91
CA LYS A 297 -0.35 -2.32 39.83
C LYS A 297 -0.90 -0.93 39.49
N PHE A 298 -1.30 -0.70 38.24
CA PHE A 298 -1.87 0.58 37.80
C PHE A 298 -3.40 0.59 37.86
N ILE A 299 -4.03 -0.59 37.76
CA ILE A 299 -5.49 -0.73 37.79
C ILE A 299 -6.04 -0.72 39.23
N ASN A 300 -5.30 -1.30 40.18
CA ASN A 300 -5.66 -1.35 41.61
C ASN A 300 -5.10 -0.16 42.37
#